data_AF-A0A3D5IUS4-F1
#
_entry.id   AF-A0A3D5IUS4-F1
#
_cell.length_a   1.000
_cell.length_b   1.000
_cell.length_c   1.000
_cell.angle_alpha   90.00
_cell.angle_beta   90.00
_cell.angle_gamma   90.00
#
_symmetry.space_group_name_H-M   'P 1'
#
loop_
_entity.id
_entity.type
_entity.pdbx_description
1 polymer ?
#
loop_
_entity_poly.entity_id
_entity_poly.type
_entity_poly.pdbx_seq_one_letter_code
_entity_poly.pdbx_strand_id
1 'polypeptide(L)'
;MADAVDPEAKGKLVIAISSRALFDLDESHQIFKEHGVEAYAKHQEKNEEVILKPGVGFTLVKKLLKLNTKQNPIDVILLSRNSADTGLRIFNSIEHYGLNISRAAFTRGESTHTLVGAFEADLFLSSNYQDVQKALESGFAAASIVGSGSNDSHDTQLRIAFDGDAVIFSDEAEKIYQEKGIEAFEENEKKSANVELKAGPFKCF
;
A
#
# COMPACT_ATOMS: atom_id res chain seq x y z
N MET A 1 -0.64 23.46 8.09
CA MET A 1 -0.31 22.29 8.92
C MET A 1 -1.39 21.26 8.64
N ALA A 2 -1.04 20.01 8.35
CA ALA A 2 -2.06 18.97 8.20
C ALA A 2 -2.73 18.81 9.57
N ASP A 3 -4.05 18.99 9.62
CA ASP A 3 -4.80 18.80 10.85
C ASP A 3 -4.64 17.33 11.31
N ALA A 4 -4.45 17.11 12.61
CA ALA A 4 -4.50 15.76 13.18
C ALA A 4 -5.87 15.16 12.84
N VAL A 5 -5.86 13.97 12.23
CA VAL A 5 -7.09 13.25 11.89
C VAL A 5 -7.79 12.90 13.19
N ASP A 6 -9.06 13.29 13.33
CA ASP A 6 -9.93 12.71 14.34
C ASP A 6 -10.12 11.24 13.97
N PRO A 7 -9.58 10.29 14.76
CA PRO A 7 -9.70 8.87 14.46
C PRO A 7 -11.15 8.39 14.44
N GLU A 8 -12.12 9.17 14.95
CA GLU A 8 -13.56 8.86 14.90
C GLU A 8 -14.32 9.60 13.79
N ALA A 9 -13.62 10.34 12.91
CA ALA A 9 -14.25 11.04 11.79
C ALA A 9 -15.00 10.06 10.86
N LYS A 10 -16.31 10.22 10.75
CA LYS A 10 -17.14 9.43 9.83
C LYS A 10 -16.79 9.72 8.37
N GLY A 11 -16.68 8.66 7.57
CA GLY A 11 -16.40 8.77 6.13
C GLY A 11 -14.94 9.06 5.78
N LYS A 12 -14.01 8.81 6.72
CA LYS A 12 -12.57 8.88 6.44
C LYS A 12 -12.11 7.73 5.55
N LEU A 13 -11.15 8.02 4.68
CA LEU A 13 -10.43 7.02 3.90
C LEU A 13 -9.24 6.52 4.72
N VAL A 14 -9.27 5.25 5.10
CA VAL A 14 -8.24 4.59 5.91
C VAL A 14 -7.31 3.78 5.01
N ILE A 15 -6.04 4.22 4.94
CA ILE A 15 -5.02 3.59 4.10
C ILE A 15 -3.96 2.96 5.00
N ALA A 16 -3.89 1.63 4.98
CA ALA A 16 -2.82 0.89 5.64
C ALA A 16 -1.62 0.78 4.69
N ILE A 17 -0.42 1.15 5.13
CA ILE A 17 0.82 0.99 4.36
C ILE A 17 1.85 0.13 5.10
N SER A 18 2.50 -0.78 4.39
CA SER A 18 3.59 -1.58 4.97
C SER A 18 4.86 -0.74 5.18
N SER A 19 5.61 -1.03 6.25
CA SER A 19 6.84 -0.26 6.55
C SER A 19 7.89 -0.31 5.44
N ARG A 20 7.98 -1.43 4.70
CA ARG A 20 8.88 -1.59 3.53
C ARG A 20 8.38 -0.90 2.26
N ALA A 21 7.10 -0.52 2.21
CA ALA A 21 6.62 0.34 1.15
C ALA A 21 6.90 1.81 1.48
N LEU A 22 6.74 2.20 2.74
CA LEU A 22 6.97 3.57 3.18
C LEU A 22 8.45 3.95 3.21
N PHE A 23 9.32 3.05 3.67
CA PHE A 23 10.76 3.28 3.80
C PHE A 23 11.58 2.18 3.13
N ASP A 24 12.78 2.54 2.68
CA ASP A 24 13.78 1.59 2.23
C ASP A 24 14.36 0.86 3.44
N LEU A 25 14.06 -0.43 3.50
CA LEU A 25 14.47 -1.36 4.55
C LEU A 25 15.14 -2.59 3.94
N ASP A 26 15.66 -2.50 2.71
CA ASP A 26 16.15 -3.67 1.97
C ASP A 26 17.38 -4.29 2.62
N GLU A 27 18.34 -3.48 3.08
CA GLU A 27 19.50 -3.96 3.84
C GLU A 27 19.05 -4.71 5.10
N SER A 28 18.15 -4.11 5.87
CA SER A 28 17.67 -4.72 7.10
C SER A 28 16.87 -6.00 6.82
N HIS A 29 16.07 -6.03 5.75
CA HIS A 29 15.34 -7.21 5.33
C HIS A 29 16.29 -8.34 4.90
N GLN A 30 17.42 -8.02 4.28
CA GLN A 30 18.44 -9.00 3.93
C GLN A 30 19.08 -9.61 5.19
N ILE A 31 19.40 -8.78 6.19
CA ILE A 31 19.90 -9.26 7.48
C ILE A 31 18.90 -10.22 8.14
N PHE A 32 17.60 -9.91 8.12
CA PHE A 32 16.57 -10.81 8.63
C PHE A 32 16.54 -12.15 7.89
N LYS A 33 16.64 -12.13 6.55
CA LYS A 33 16.64 -13.35 5.73
C LYS A 33 17.86 -14.23 5.99
N GLU A 34 19.04 -13.64 6.14
CA GLU A 34 20.30 -14.37 6.27
C GLU A 34 20.63 -14.76 7.71
N HIS A 35 20.33 -13.89 8.67
CA HIS A 35 20.81 -13.98 10.05
C HIS A 35 19.68 -14.03 11.09
N GLY A 36 18.42 -13.98 10.66
CA GLY A 36 17.24 -14.13 11.53
C GLY A 36 16.88 -12.88 12.34
N VAL A 37 15.88 -13.05 13.21
CA VAL A 37 15.23 -11.96 13.97
C VAL A 37 16.17 -11.27 14.96
N GLU A 38 17.06 -12.00 15.64
CA GLU A 38 17.95 -11.40 16.65
C GLU A 38 18.99 -10.45 16.03
N ALA A 39 19.62 -10.87 14.94
CA ALA A 39 20.59 -10.05 14.21
C ALA A 39 19.92 -8.80 13.62
N TYR A 40 18.71 -8.98 13.09
CA TYR A 40 17.86 -7.89 12.63
C TYR A 40 17.57 -6.88 13.74
N ALA A 41 17.14 -7.34 14.92
CA ALA A 41 16.79 -6.47 16.02
C ALA A 41 17.99 -5.63 16.50
N LYS A 42 19.15 -6.25 16.70
CA LYS A 42 20.40 -5.55 17.05
C LYS A 42 20.80 -4.52 16.00
N HIS A 43 20.60 -4.83 14.72
CA HIS A 43 20.87 -3.87 13.64
C HIS A 43 19.91 -2.68 13.70
N GLN A 44 18.62 -2.88 13.98
CA GLN A 44 17.67 -1.77 14.12
C GLN A 44 18.00 -0.88 15.32
N GLU A 45 18.26 -1.49 16.50
CA GLU A 45 18.61 -0.76 17.72
C GLU A 45 19.88 0.09 17.53
N LYS A 46 20.93 -0.48 16.91
CA LYS A 46 22.18 0.25 16.66
C LYS A 46 21.99 1.42 15.69
N ASN A 47 21.01 1.35 14.81
CA ASN A 47 20.73 2.35 13.78
C ASN A 47 19.45 3.15 14.09
N GLU A 48 18.97 3.16 15.33
CA GLU A 48 17.70 3.78 15.72
C GLU A 48 17.61 5.26 15.35
N GLU A 49 18.73 5.98 15.49
CA GLU A 49 18.87 7.40 15.16
C GLU A 49 19.16 7.65 13.67
N VAL A 50 19.39 6.59 12.88
CA VAL A 50 19.69 6.70 11.45
C VAL A 50 18.40 6.73 10.66
N ILE A 51 18.07 7.91 10.13
CA ILE A 51 16.89 8.14 9.30
C ILE A 51 16.87 7.19 8.10
N LEU A 52 15.75 6.51 7.90
CA LEU A 52 15.51 5.62 6.78
C LEU A 52 15.30 6.41 5.50
N LYS A 53 15.81 5.90 4.38
CA LYS A 53 15.56 6.53 3.08
C LYS A 53 14.10 6.32 2.66
N PRO A 54 13.52 7.24 1.88
CA PRO A 54 12.18 7.07 1.30
C PRO A 54 12.06 5.77 0.50
N GLY A 55 11.00 5.00 0.78
CA GLY A 55 10.66 3.81 0.02
C GLY A 55 9.81 4.13 -1.21
N VAL A 56 9.43 3.09 -1.96
CA VAL A 56 8.66 3.20 -3.22
C VAL A 56 7.29 3.86 -3.04
N GLY A 57 6.66 3.71 -1.88
CA GLY A 57 5.35 4.28 -1.54
C GLY A 57 5.41 5.65 -0.87
N PHE A 58 6.62 6.15 -0.54
CA PHE A 58 6.78 7.36 0.26
C PHE A 58 6.11 8.58 -0.36
N THR A 59 6.35 8.83 -1.65
CA THR A 59 5.80 9.98 -2.37
C THR A 59 4.28 9.93 -2.44
N LEU A 60 3.70 8.73 -2.60
CA LEU A 60 2.25 8.54 -2.60
C LEU A 60 1.66 8.90 -1.23
N VAL A 61 2.21 8.37 -0.15
CA VAL A 61 1.75 8.67 1.22
C VAL A 61 1.88 10.15 1.55
N LYS A 62 3.02 10.77 1.20
CA LYS A 62 3.23 12.20 1.42
C LYS A 62 2.15 13.04 0.72
N LYS A 63 1.74 12.66 -0.49
CA LYS A 63 0.68 13.36 -1.23
C LYS A 63 -0.70 13.12 -0.63
N LEU A 64 -1.02 11.88 -0.25
CA LEU A 64 -2.27 11.55 0.43
C LEU A 64 -2.44 12.33 1.74
N LEU A 65 -1.40 12.38 2.57
CA LEU A 65 -1.40 13.15 3.81
C LEU A 65 -1.54 14.67 3.57
N LYS A 66 -1.08 15.19 2.43
CA LYS A 66 -1.30 16.60 2.06
C LYS A 66 -2.73 16.89 1.58
N LEU A 67 -3.44 15.89 1.04
CA LEU A 67 -4.83 16.00 0.62
C LEU A 67 -5.81 15.86 1.80
N ASN A 68 -5.33 15.37 2.94
CA ASN A 68 -6.10 15.24 4.16
C ASN A 68 -6.64 16.60 4.62
N THR A 69 -7.96 16.72 4.70
CA THR A 69 -8.69 17.91 5.16
C THR A 69 -9.89 17.49 6.01
N LYS A 70 -10.51 18.41 6.75
CA LYS A 70 -11.73 18.08 7.54
C LYS A 70 -12.89 17.59 6.66
N GLN A 71 -12.94 18.01 5.40
CA GLN A 71 -13.96 17.59 4.43
C GLN A 71 -13.61 16.27 3.75
N ASN A 72 -12.31 15.98 3.59
CA ASN A 72 -11.79 14.74 3.01
C ASN A 72 -10.77 14.11 3.98
N PRO A 73 -11.23 13.51 5.09
CA PRO A 73 -10.32 12.95 6.09
C PRO A 73 -9.62 11.71 5.53
N ILE A 74 -8.29 11.72 5.55
CA ILE A 74 -7.45 10.61 5.13
C ILE A 74 -6.57 10.19 6.31
N ASP A 75 -6.72 8.94 6.72
CA ASP A 75 -6.00 8.35 7.84
C ASP A 75 -5.01 7.31 7.31
N VAL A 76 -3.71 7.56 7.49
CA VAL A 76 -2.67 6.63 7.07
C VAL A 76 -2.15 5.87 8.29
N ILE A 77 -2.16 4.55 8.20
CA ILE A 77 -1.73 3.65 9.26
C ILE A 77 -0.49 2.89 8.80
N LEU A 78 0.52 2.81 9.65
CA LEU A 78 1.68 1.97 9.38
C LEU A 78 1.45 0.53 9.88
N LEU A 79 1.57 -0.45 8.99
CA LEU A 79 1.65 -1.87 9.38
C LEU A 79 3.08 -2.38 9.19
N SER A 80 3.66 -2.96 10.22
CA SER A 80 5.03 -3.47 10.16
C SER A 80 5.12 -4.88 10.69
N ARG A 81 5.92 -5.69 9.99
CA ARG A 81 6.37 -6.98 10.53
C ARG A 81 7.46 -6.83 11.59
N ASN A 82 7.94 -5.63 11.85
CA ASN A 82 8.93 -5.41 12.90
C ASN A 82 8.31 -5.61 14.28
N SER A 83 9.16 -5.69 15.31
CA SER A 83 8.71 -5.51 16.69
C SER A 83 8.52 -4.02 16.99
N ALA A 84 7.68 -3.69 17.98
CA ALA A 84 7.57 -2.32 18.47
C ALA A 84 8.94 -1.81 18.96
N ASP A 85 9.73 -2.69 19.59
CA ASP A 85 11.07 -2.41 20.10
C ASP A 85 12.05 -2.00 18.99
N THR A 86 11.85 -2.50 17.76
CA THR A 86 12.66 -2.16 16.58
C THR A 86 11.96 -1.16 15.66
N GLY A 87 10.78 -0.67 16.06
CA GLY A 87 9.95 0.27 15.33
C GLY A 87 10.35 1.74 15.53
N LEU A 88 11.15 2.05 16.56
CA LEU A 88 11.58 3.41 16.89
C LEU A 88 12.27 4.10 15.71
N ARG A 89 13.17 3.40 15.00
CA ARG A 89 13.81 3.92 13.78
C ARG A 89 12.80 4.35 12.72
N ILE A 90 11.70 3.60 12.57
CA ILE A 90 10.63 3.95 11.62
C ILE A 90 9.90 5.20 12.10
N PHE A 91 9.56 5.29 13.40
CA PHE A 91 8.91 6.48 13.95
C PHE A 91 9.79 7.73 13.88
N ASN A 92 11.08 7.63 14.21
CA ASN A 92 12.07 8.69 14.07
C ASN A 92 12.11 9.20 12.62
N SER A 93 12.02 8.28 11.65
CA SER A 93 11.97 8.62 10.23
C SER A 93 10.64 9.30 9.86
N ILE A 94 9.50 8.82 10.36
CA ILE A 94 8.16 9.43 10.16
C ILE A 94 8.16 10.87 10.68
N GLU A 95 8.69 11.10 11.89
CA GLU A 95 8.80 12.41 12.51
C GLU A 95 9.75 13.32 11.72
N HIS A 96 10.93 12.83 11.35
CA HIS A 96 11.91 13.58 10.54
C HIS A 96 11.31 14.09 9.23
N TYR A 97 10.48 13.28 8.56
CA TYR A 97 9.82 13.65 7.32
C TYR A 97 8.50 14.41 7.49
N GLY A 98 8.04 14.63 8.74
CA GLY A 98 6.79 15.32 9.04
C GLY A 98 5.56 14.58 8.50
N LEU A 99 5.59 13.25 8.46
CA LEU A 99 4.46 12.44 8.04
C LEU A 99 3.47 12.32 9.21
N ASN A 100 2.26 12.84 9.05
CA ASN A 100 1.20 12.77 10.07
C ASN A 100 0.56 11.37 10.14
N ILE A 101 1.34 10.36 10.52
CA ILE A 101 0.92 8.97 10.71
C ILE A 101 0.75 8.76 12.21
N SER A 102 -0.50 8.76 12.67
CA SER A 102 -0.84 8.69 14.10
C SER A 102 -1.00 7.27 14.62
N ARG A 103 -1.18 6.29 13.73
CA ARG A 103 -1.44 4.89 14.09
C ARG A 103 -0.42 3.97 13.44
N ALA A 104 0.07 3.02 14.22
CA ALA A 104 0.95 1.98 13.73
C ALA A 104 0.72 0.67 14.48
N ALA A 105 0.96 -0.45 13.82
CA ALA A 105 0.92 -1.77 14.44
C ALA A 105 2.08 -2.65 13.97
N PHE A 106 2.54 -3.48 14.90
CA PHE A 106 3.77 -4.26 14.80
C PHE A 106 3.48 -5.72 15.12
N THR A 107 3.79 -6.64 14.18
CA THR A 107 3.45 -8.06 14.30
C THR A 107 4.62 -8.97 14.67
N ARG A 108 5.82 -8.42 14.95
CA ARG A 108 7.00 -9.19 15.41
C ARG A 108 7.36 -10.39 14.50
N GLY A 109 7.22 -10.22 13.19
CA GLY A 109 7.59 -11.18 12.15
C GLY A 109 6.38 -11.80 11.45
N GLU A 110 5.22 -11.80 12.10
CA GLU A 110 3.98 -12.35 11.56
C GLU A 110 3.43 -11.51 10.41
N SER A 111 2.57 -12.08 9.58
CA SER A 111 1.99 -11.34 8.46
C SER A 111 1.04 -10.25 8.94
N THR A 112 1.05 -9.10 8.28
CA THR A 112 0.26 -7.91 8.64
C THR A 112 -1.17 -7.94 8.10
N HIS A 113 -1.53 -8.88 7.22
CA HIS A 113 -2.84 -8.90 6.56
C HIS A 113 -4.01 -9.02 7.56
N THR A 114 -3.82 -9.72 8.69
CA THR A 114 -4.83 -9.83 9.74
C THR A 114 -5.14 -8.50 10.43
N LEU A 115 -4.20 -7.57 10.42
CA LEU A 115 -4.37 -6.24 11.02
C LEU A 115 -5.16 -5.30 10.11
N VAL A 116 -5.23 -5.57 8.79
CA VAL A 116 -5.98 -4.73 7.84
C VAL A 116 -7.44 -4.60 8.29
N GLY A 117 -8.07 -5.71 8.64
CA GLY A 117 -9.44 -5.72 9.18
C GLY A 117 -9.57 -5.08 10.57
N ALA A 118 -8.60 -5.31 11.47
CA ALA A 118 -8.64 -4.74 12.83
C ALA A 118 -8.56 -3.21 12.84
N PHE A 119 -7.97 -2.61 11.80
CA PHE A 119 -7.86 -1.17 11.64
C PHE A 119 -8.96 -0.56 10.77
N GLU A 120 -9.91 -1.37 10.30
CA GLU A 120 -10.97 -0.96 9.37
C GLU A 120 -10.37 -0.23 8.16
N ALA A 121 -9.27 -0.76 7.62
CA ALA A 121 -8.59 -0.16 6.49
C ALA A 121 -9.37 -0.40 5.19
N ASP A 122 -9.65 0.69 4.46
CA ASP A 122 -10.30 0.65 3.15
C ASP A 122 -9.35 0.16 2.06
N LEU A 123 -8.04 0.39 2.21
CA LEU A 123 -7.02 0.00 1.24
C LEU A 123 -5.70 -0.35 1.94
N PHE A 124 -5.17 -1.53 1.62
CA PHE A 124 -3.83 -1.94 2.04
C PHE A 124 -2.80 -1.81 0.90
N LEU A 125 -1.71 -1.09 1.17
CA LEU A 125 -0.63 -0.85 0.21
C LEU A 125 0.68 -1.47 0.70
N SER A 126 1.32 -2.27 -0.15
CA SER A 126 2.59 -2.92 0.20
C SER A 126 3.51 -3.11 -0.99
N SER A 127 4.82 -3.11 -0.75
CA SER A 127 5.82 -3.57 -1.73
C SER A 127 6.01 -5.09 -1.71
N ASN A 128 5.39 -5.80 -0.75
CA ASN A 128 5.43 -7.25 -0.65
C ASN A 128 4.19 -7.88 -1.28
N TYR A 129 4.37 -8.46 -2.47
CA TYR A 129 3.31 -9.14 -3.22
C TYR A 129 2.59 -10.23 -2.42
N GLN A 130 3.29 -10.99 -1.58
CA GLN A 130 2.67 -12.05 -0.79
C GLN A 130 1.72 -11.51 0.29
N ASP A 131 2.00 -10.33 0.86
CA ASP A 131 1.06 -9.71 1.81
C ASP A 131 -0.17 -9.17 1.08
N VAL A 132 0.02 -8.60 -0.11
CA VAL A 132 -1.08 -8.11 -0.94
C VAL A 132 -2.00 -9.27 -1.33
N GLN A 133 -1.43 -10.38 -1.80
CA GLN A 133 -2.19 -11.57 -2.15
C GLN A 133 -3.01 -12.09 -0.97
N LYS A 134 -2.39 -12.24 0.22
CA LYS A 134 -3.11 -12.69 1.42
C LYS A 134 -4.23 -11.74 1.85
N ALA A 135 -4.02 -10.43 1.72
CA ALA A 135 -5.05 -9.44 2.03
C ALA A 135 -6.24 -9.55 1.05
N LEU A 136 -5.97 -9.70 -0.25
CA LEU A 136 -7.00 -9.94 -1.28
C LEU A 136 -7.76 -11.25 -1.04
N GLU A 137 -7.05 -12.35 -0.75
CA GLU A 137 -7.65 -13.66 -0.41
C GLU A 137 -8.52 -13.59 0.86
N SER A 138 -8.21 -12.65 1.76
CA SER A 138 -8.98 -12.39 2.98
C SER A 138 -10.14 -11.41 2.78
N GLY A 139 -10.40 -10.97 1.54
CA GLY A 139 -11.49 -10.08 1.18
C GLY A 139 -11.23 -8.59 1.41
N PHE A 140 -9.99 -8.18 1.68
CA PHE A 140 -9.63 -6.77 1.82
C PHE A 140 -9.10 -6.20 0.51
N ALA A 141 -9.46 -4.95 0.20
CA ALA A 141 -8.86 -4.25 -0.93
C ALA A 141 -7.37 -4.00 -0.66
N ALA A 142 -6.51 -4.47 -1.56
CA ALA A 142 -5.08 -4.32 -1.43
C ALA A 142 -4.39 -4.16 -2.79
N ALA A 143 -3.27 -3.44 -2.81
CA ALA A 143 -2.49 -3.21 -4.02
C ALA A 143 -0.99 -3.26 -3.75
N SER A 144 -0.26 -3.75 -4.75
CA SER A 144 1.19 -3.72 -4.75
C SER A 144 1.68 -2.35 -5.22
N ILE A 145 2.57 -1.71 -4.45
CA ILE A 145 3.26 -0.52 -4.89
C ILE A 145 4.54 -0.95 -5.62
N VAL A 146 4.60 -0.60 -6.90
CA VAL A 146 5.76 -0.81 -7.76
C VAL A 146 6.28 0.54 -8.25
N GLY A 147 7.60 0.73 -8.29
CA GLY A 147 8.17 1.94 -8.84
C GLY A 147 9.66 2.09 -8.54
N SER A 148 10.38 2.69 -9.48
CA SER A 148 11.67 3.33 -9.25
C SER A 148 11.41 4.81 -8.98
N GLY A 149 12.12 5.40 -8.02
CA GLY A 149 11.91 6.79 -7.61
C GLY A 149 11.87 7.74 -8.81
N SER A 150 10.70 8.31 -9.10
CA SER A 150 10.52 9.25 -10.21
C SER A 150 11.15 10.60 -9.83
N ASN A 151 12.10 11.08 -10.63
CA ASN A 151 12.72 12.40 -10.45
C ASN A 151 11.77 13.58 -10.74
N ASP A 152 10.64 13.33 -11.40
CA ASP A 152 9.73 14.37 -11.88
C ASP A 152 8.42 14.41 -11.07
N SER A 153 8.55 14.73 -9.78
CA SER A 153 7.42 14.72 -8.86
C SER A 153 6.90 16.15 -8.61
N HIS A 154 5.69 16.44 -9.11
CA HIS A 154 4.91 17.55 -8.56
C HIS A 154 4.65 17.28 -7.07
N ASP A 155 5.03 18.21 -6.19
CA ASP A 155 5.06 18.00 -4.74
C ASP A 155 3.65 17.90 -4.10
N THR A 156 2.60 18.35 -4.80
CA THR A 156 1.22 18.39 -4.27
C THR A 156 0.18 17.64 -5.11
N GLN A 157 0.48 17.33 -6.37
CA GLN A 157 -0.48 16.72 -7.27
C GLN A 157 -0.38 15.19 -7.23
N LEU A 158 -1.49 14.54 -6.88
CA LEU A 158 -1.71 13.11 -7.10
C LEU A 158 -2.47 12.92 -8.41
N ARG A 159 -1.93 12.10 -9.33
CA ARG A 159 -2.60 11.72 -10.57
C ARG A 159 -2.96 10.26 -10.46
N ILE A 160 -4.25 9.95 -10.61
CA ILE A 160 -4.77 8.59 -10.58
C ILE A 160 -5.36 8.30 -11.95
N ALA A 161 -4.91 7.21 -12.57
CA ALA A 161 -5.54 6.65 -13.75
C ALA A 161 -6.33 5.42 -13.29
N PHE A 162 -7.60 5.39 -13.66
CA PHE A 162 -8.46 4.25 -13.41
C PHE A 162 -8.57 3.46 -14.70
N ASP A 163 -8.15 2.20 -14.64
CA ASP A 163 -8.55 1.23 -15.63
C ASP A 163 -9.91 0.67 -15.18
N GLY A 164 -10.94 0.82 -16.01
CA GLY A 164 -12.30 0.40 -15.67
C GLY A 164 -12.51 -1.11 -15.83
N ASP A 165 -11.60 -1.75 -16.56
CA ASP A 165 -11.65 -3.15 -16.91
C ASP A 165 -11.31 -4.02 -15.69
N ALA A 166 -12.00 -5.15 -15.57
CA ALA A 166 -11.92 -6.06 -14.41
C ALA A 166 -12.28 -5.44 -13.04
N VAL A 167 -12.80 -4.20 -12.99
CA VAL A 167 -13.26 -3.53 -11.76
C VAL A 167 -14.75 -3.18 -11.85
N ILE A 168 -15.11 -2.23 -12.72
CA ILE A 168 -16.51 -1.87 -12.98
C ILE A 168 -17.11 -2.80 -14.05
N PHE A 169 -16.25 -3.26 -14.96
CA PHE A 169 -16.57 -4.17 -16.04
C PHE A 169 -15.94 -5.55 -15.82
N SER A 170 -16.51 -6.58 -16.43
CA SER A 170 -16.07 -7.97 -16.25
C SER A 170 -14.65 -8.20 -16.78
N ASP A 171 -13.92 -9.12 -16.16
CA ASP A 171 -12.56 -9.55 -16.52
C ASP A 171 -12.51 -10.57 -17.68
N GLU A 172 -13.59 -10.73 -18.44
CA GLU A 172 -13.73 -11.77 -19.48
C GLU A 172 -12.68 -11.62 -20.59
N ALA A 173 -12.40 -10.39 -21.01
CA ALA A 173 -11.40 -10.11 -22.04
C ALA A 173 -9.97 -10.42 -21.54
N GLU A 174 -9.67 -10.07 -20.29
CA GLU A 174 -8.39 -10.37 -19.64
C GLU A 174 -8.15 -11.88 -19.51
N LYS A 175 -9.18 -12.66 -19.16
CA LYS A 175 -9.09 -14.12 -19.13
C LYS A 175 -8.73 -14.71 -20.49
N ILE A 176 -9.33 -14.20 -21.57
CA ILE A 176 -9.02 -14.64 -22.94
C ILE A 176 -7.55 -14.33 -23.29
N TYR A 177 -7.06 -13.15 -22.93
CA TYR A 177 -5.67 -12.79 -23.14
C TYR A 177 -4.71 -13.72 -22.37
N GLN A 178 -4.97 -13.95 -21.08
CA GLN A 178 -4.14 -14.82 -20.23
C GLN A 178 -4.12 -16.28 -20.70
N GLU A 179 -5.26 -16.82 -21.15
CA GLU A 179 -5.38 -18.22 -21.57
C GLU A 179 -4.96 -18.47 -23.02
N LYS A 180 -5.24 -17.53 -23.94
CA LYS A 180 -5.18 -17.76 -25.40
C LYS A 180 -4.30 -16.77 -26.15
N GLY A 181 -3.74 -15.78 -25.46
CA GLY A 181 -2.83 -14.80 -26.04
C GLY A 181 -3.50 -13.68 -26.83
N ILE A 182 -2.67 -12.78 -27.38
CA ILE A 182 -3.10 -11.49 -27.92
C ILE A 182 -3.96 -11.58 -29.19
N GLU A 183 -3.71 -12.57 -30.05
CA GLU A 183 -4.48 -12.77 -31.28
C GLU A 183 -5.94 -13.13 -30.98
N ALA A 184 -6.15 -14.03 -30.00
CA ALA A 184 -7.47 -14.44 -29.56
C ALA A 184 -8.22 -13.30 -28.85
N PHE A 185 -7.50 -12.46 -28.11
CA PHE A 185 -8.04 -11.24 -27.51
C PHE A 185 -8.54 -10.26 -28.58
N GLU A 186 -7.71 -9.93 -29.58
CA GLU A 186 -8.09 -9.00 -30.65
C GLU A 186 -9.30 -9.50 -31.45
N GLU A 187 -9.38 -10.79 -31.75
CA GLU A 187 -10.56 -11.36 -32.41
C GLU A 187 -11.82 -11.25 -31.55
N ASN A 188 -11.70 -11.47 -30.24
CA ASN A 188 -12.81 -11.37 -29.32
C ASN A 188 -13.32 -9.93 -29.18
N GLU A 189 -12.40 -8.96 -29.07
CA GLU A 189 -12.71 -7.52 -29.07
C GLU A 189 -13.45 -7.11 -30.34
N LYS A 190 -12.95 -7.53 -31.53
CA LYS A 190 -13.61 -7.23 -32.81
C LYS A 190 -15.01 -7.85 -32.92
N LYS A 191 -15.19 -9.09 -32.44
CA LYS A 191 -16.48 -9.80 -32.47
C LYS A 191 -17.48 -9.20 -31.47
N SER A 192 -16.99 -8.70 -30.34
CA SER A 192 -17.82 -8.22 -29.22
C SER A 192 -17.91 -6.69 -29.15
N ALA A 193 -17.40 -5.96 -30.14
CA ALA A 193 -17.33 -4.49 -30.15
C ALA A 193 -18.68 -3.77 -29.93
N ASN A 194 -19.81 -4.42 -30.26
CA ASN A 194 -21.16 -3.88 -30.06
C ASN A 194 -21.92 -4.58 -28.92
N VAL A 195 -21.24 -5.40 -28.12
CA VAL A 195 -21.80 -6.10 -26.97
C VAL A 195 -21.40 -5.33 -25.72
N GLU A 196 -22.38 -4.91 -24.92
CA GLU A 196 -22.11 -4.22 -23.66
C GLU A 196 -21.25 -5.09 -22.74
N LEU A 197 -20.21 -4.50 -22.16
CA LEU A 197 -19.39 -5.18 -21.17
C LEU A 197 -20.25 -5.56 -19.96
N LYS A 198 -20.09 -6.80 -19.51
CA LYS A 198 -20.80 -7.28 -18.32
C LYS A 198 -20.29 -6.54 -17.09
N ALA A 199 -21.11 -6.58 -16.05
CA ALA A 199 -20.77 -6.06 -14.75
C ALA A 199 -19.50 -6.72 -14.19
N GLY A 200 -18.57 -5.89 -13.72
CA GLY A 200 -17.41 -6.32 -12.94
C GLY A 200 -17.74 -6.55 -11.47
N PRO A 201 -16.77 -7.09 -10.71
CA PRO A 201 -16.95 -7.45 -9.31
C PRO A 201 -17.33 -6.27 -8.40
N PHE A 202 -17.02 -5.04 -8.80
CA PHE A 202 -17.29 -3.82 -8.02
C PHE A 202 -18.45 -2.97 -8.54
N LYS A 203 -19.26 -3.42 -9.52
CA LYS A 203 -20.37 -2.62 -10.07
C LYS A 203 -21.42 -2.18 -9.02
N CYS A 204 -21.60 -2.97 -7.96
CA CYS A 204 -22.64 -2.75 -6.96
C CYS A 204 -22.19 -1.92 -5.74
N PHE A 205 -20.94 -1.45 -5.72
CA PHE A 205 -20.43 -0.50 -4.73
C PHE A 205 -20.70 0.94 -5.19
#